data_AF-A0A962DMN8-F1
#
_entry.id   AF-A0A962DMN8-F1
#
_cell.length_a   1.000
_cell.length_b   1.000
_cell.length_c   1.000
_cell.angle_alpha   90.00
_cell.angle_beta   90.00
_cell.angle_gamma   90.00
#
_symmetry.space_group_name_H-M   'P 1'
#
loop_
_entity.id
_entity.type
_entity.pdbx_description
1 polymer ?
#
loop_
_entity_poly.entity_id
_entity_poly.type
_entity_poly.pdbx_seq_one_letter_code
_entity_poly.pdbx_strand_id
1 'polypeptide(L)' 'MVQGEADEVVDPDEVFRWLDGVQPPVELVRFAETGHFFHGKIVELRQRLTAQIQDRA' A
#
# COMPACT_ATOMS: atom_id res chain seq x y z
N MET A 1 5.57 -0.50 -2.01
CA MET A 1 4.40 0.39 -2.20
C MET A 1 3.31 0.01 -1.22
N VAL A 2 2.51 0.96 -0.74
CA VAL A 2 1.35 0.69 0.12
C VAL A 2 0.11 1.31 -0.53
N GLN A 3 -1.01 0.59 -0.57
CA GLN A 3 -2.27 1.06 -1.16
C GLN A 3 -3.46 0.64 -0.30
N GLY A 4 -4.36 1.58 -0.03
CA GLY A 4 -5.69 1.28 0.51
C GLY A 4 -6.63 0.80 -0.59
N GLU A 5 -7.36 -0.29 -0.37
CA GLU A 5 -8.26 -0.87 -1.38
C GLU A 5 -9.59 -0.13 -1.54
N ALA A 6 -9.92 0.75 -0.59
CA ALA A 6 -11.10 1.61 -0.65
C ALA A 6 -10.70 3.08 -0.87
N ASP A 7 -9.50 3.33 -1.42
CA ASP A 7 -9.01 4.67 -1.70
C ASP A 7 -9.94 5.38 -2.69
N GLU A 8 -10.56 6.45 -2.20
CA GLU A 8 -11.54 7.26 -2.89
C GLU A 8 -10.93 8.43 -3.69
N VAL A 9 -9.63 8.68 -3.51
CA VAL A 9 -8.89 9.78 -4.16
C VAL A 9 -8.03 9.23 -5.30
N VAL A 10 -7.44 8.05 -5.12
CA VAL A 10 -6.57 7.37 -6.08
C VAL A 10 -7.11 5.97 -6.32
N ASP A 11 -7.62 5.70 -7.52
CA ASP A 11 -8.22 4.41 -7.88
C ASP A 11 -7.21 3.26 -7.69
N PRO A 12 -7.48 2.32 -6.76
CA PRO A 12 -6.59 1.18 -6.50
C PRO A 12 -6.39 0.30 -7.73
N ASP A 13 -7.41 0.11 -8.57
CA ASP A 13 -7.33 -0.75 -9.75
C ASP A 13 -6.43 -0.14 -10.84
N GLU A 14 -6.37 1.19 -10.93
CA GLU A 14 -5.41 1.87 -11.79
C GLU A 14 -3.98 1.69 -11.29
N VAL A 15 -3.79 1.82 -9.97
CA VAL A 15 -2.48 1.57 -9.33
C VAL A 15 -2.01 0.14 -9.56
N PHE A 16 -2.88 -0.86 -9.39
CA PHE A 16 -2.52 -2.26 -9.60
C PHE A 16 -2.13 -2.54 -11.05
N ARG A 17 -2.92 -2.05 -12.01
CA ARG A 17 -2.60 -2.18 -13.43
C ARG A 17 -1.29 -1.49 -13.80
N TRP A 18 -0.99 -0.35 -13.19
CA TRP A 18 0.28 0.33 -13.40
C TRP A 18 1.45 -0.52 -12.88
N LEU A 19 1.32 -1.11 -11.68
CA LEU A 19 2.34 -1.94 -11.07
C LEU A 19 2.71 -3.18 -11.89
N ASP A 20 1.75 -3.78 -12.61
CA ASP A 20 2.00 -4.93 -13.49
C ASP A 20 3.02 -4.61 -14.60
N GLY A 21 3.19 -3.33 -14.96
CA GLY A 21 4.16 -2.87 -15.95
C GLY A 21 5.52 -2.43 -15.39
N VAL A 22 5.68 -2.32 -14.06
CA VAL A 22 6.88 -1.78 -13.44
C VAL A 22 7.98 -2.84 -13.30
N GLN A 23 9.20 -2.50 -13.73
CA GLN A 23 10.38 -3.36 -13.60
C GLN A 23 11.55 -2.60 -12.97
N PRO A 24 12.22 -3.15 -11.92
CA PRO A 24 11.92 -4.43 -11.27
C PRO A 24 10.57 -4.41 -10.53
N PRO A 25 9.95 -5.59 -10.29
CA PRO A 25 8.65 -5.66 -9.63
C PRO A 25 8.72 -5.01 -8.25
N VAL A 26 7.71 -4.18 -7.96
CA VAL A 26 7.58 -3.48 -6.68
C VAL A 26 6.69 -4.30 -5.76
N GLU A 27 7.18 -4.58 -4.55
CA GLU A 27 6.36 -5.20 -3.52
C GLU A 27 5.20 -4.27 -3.12
N LEU A 28 3.98 -4.78 -3.22
CA LEU A 28 2.75 -4.06 -2.90
C LEU A 28 2.14 -4.60 -1.60
N VAL A 29 1.95 -3.71 -0.64
CA VAL A 29 1.20 -3.98 0.60
C VAL A 29 -0.21 -3.40 0.46
N ARG A 30 -1.22 -4.28 0.41
CA ARG A 30 -2.63 -3.92 0.29
C ARG A 30 -3.29 -3.81 1.66
N PHE A 31 -4.11 -2.79 1.85
CA PHE A 31 -4.92 -2.58 3.06
C PHE A 31 -6.41 -2.67 2.71
N ALA A 32 -7.03 -3.79 3.09
CA ALA A 32 -8.46 -4.01 2.89
C ALA A 32 -9.30 -2.97 3.66
N GLU A 33 -10.44 -2.59 3.08
CA GLU A 33 -11.43 -1.67 3.67
C GLU A 33 -10.81 -0.33 4.13
N THR A 34 -9.72 0.10 3.49
CA THR A 34 -8.95 1.27 3.90
C THR A 34 -8.95 2.31 2.79
N GLY A 35 -9.45 3.51 3.10
CA GLY A 35 -9.45 4.65 2.19
C GLY A 35 -8.11 5.41 2.16
N HIS A 36 -8.08 6.51 1.41
CA HIS A 36 -6.85 7.27 1.10
C HIS A 36 -6.05 7.66 2.34
N PHE A 37 -6.75 8.07 3.40
CA PHE A 37 -6.16 8.65 4.59
C PHE A 37 -5.79 7.63 5.67
N PHE A 38 -6.09 6.34 5.47
CA PHE A 38 -5.83 5.29 6.46
C PHE A 38 -6.45 5.60 7.85
N HIS A 39 -7.64 6.21 7.87
CA HIS A 39 -8.35 6.55 9.12
C HIS A 39 -8.51 5.32 10.01
N GLY A 40 -8.10 5.42 11.28
CA GLY A 40 -8.13 4.31 12.24
C GLY A 40 -7.06 3.21 12.00
N LYS A 41 -6.23 3.35 10.97
CA LYS A 41 -5.23 2.36 10.54
C LYS A 41 -3.79 2.87 10.59
N ILE A 42 -3.54 4.12 11.01
CA ILE A 42 -2.20 4.74 11.05
C ILE A 42 -1.19 3.93 11.88
N VAL A 43 -1.60 3.38 13.03
CA VAL A 43 -0.70 2.57 13.87
C VAL A 43 -0.31 1.26 13.16
N GLU A 44 -1.26 0.63 12.49
CA GLU A 44 -1.05 -0.57 11.68
C GLU A 44 -0.13 -0.27 10.49
N LEU A 45 -0.40 0.84 9.77
CA LEU A 45 0.45 1.33 8.69
C LEU A 45 1.90 1.49 9.14
N ARG A 46 2.12 2.18 10.27
CA ARG A 46 3.46 2.35 10.84
C ARG A 46 4.11 1.01 11.14
N GLN A 47 3.42 0.08 11.81
CA GLN A 47 3.97 -1.23 12.18
C GLN A 47 4.41 -2.03 10.94
N ARG A 48 3.56 -2.10 9.92
CA ARG A 48 3.88 -2.82 8.68
C ARG A 48 5.06 -2.18 7.94
N LEU A 49 5.11 -0.85 7.88
CA LEU A 49 6.22 -0.13 7.25
C LEU A 49 7.55 -0.34 7.99
N THR A 50 7.54 -0.29 9.32
CA THR A 50 8.75 -0.52 10.11
C THR A 50 9.29 -1.93 9.90
N ALA A 51 8.44 -2.96 9.95
CA ALA A 51 8.84 -4.34 9.70
C ALA A 51 9.46 -4.49 8.30
N GLN A 52 8.81 -3.96 7.27
CA GLN A 52 9.27 -4.00 5.89
C GLN A 52 10.63 -3.32 5.66
N ILE A 53 10.90 -2.21 6.33
CA ILE A 53 12.18 -1.51 6.24
C ILE A 53 13.28 -2.29 6.97
N GLN A 54 12.96 -2.89 8.12
CA GLN A 54 13.91 -3.67 8.91
C GLN A 54 14.28 -5.00 8.25
N ASP A 55 13.33 -5.67 7.59
CA ASP A 55 13.58 -6.93 6.86
C ASP A 55 14.50 -6.76 5.63
N ARG A 56 14.69 -5.51 5.18
CA ARG A 56 15.52 -5.15 4.02
C ARG A 56 16.91 -4.61 4.40
N ALA A 57 17.21 -4.46 5.69
CA ALA A 57 18.50 -4.01 6.21
C ALA A 57 19.45 -5.20 6.44
#